data_AF-A0ABD1LG34-F1
#
_entry.id   AF-A0ABD1LG34-F1
#
_cell.length_a   1.000
_cell.length_b   1.000
_cell.length_c   1.000
_cell.angle_alpha   90.00
_cell.angle_beta   90.00
_cell.angle_gamma   90.00
#
_symmetry.space_group_name_H-M   'P 1'
#
loop_
_entity.id
_entity.type
_entity.pdbx_description
1 polymer ?
#
loop_
_entity_poly.entity_id
_entity_poly.type
_entity_poly.pdbx_seq_one_letter_code
_entity_poly.pdbx_strand_id
1 'polypeptide(L)'
;MGKGHHGPTWLVTMAMIAETLLDIVTVSCSGSKVPAIIVFGDSSVDSGNNNFIPTMARSNFEPYGRDFFGGNPTGRFSNGRISPDYISEAFGLKEAVPAYLDPAFNISDFATGVCFASAGTGYDNATAKVADVIPLWKEVEYYKEYQNKLRAYLGDEKANEILREALYLVSIGTNDFMENYFMFPDRRCEFSVEQYEDFLIGLAENFLREIYGLGARKISLTGLPPMGCLPLERAINILEYHDCIERYNDVALEFNGKLGWLVTKLNKELPGFQLVDANAYGIILQIIKQPSHFDARTWYPFVLPVGPRRPNALSLIGVRVSLDLHSVVIFPKLDRPSSFLCVFRVLRWQEGDAVEQGDLRWVSCAIETVHLHAKMQISMYFGMPSTPHQKQVK
;
A
#
# COMPACT_ATOMS: atom_id res chain seq x y z
N MET A 1 -47.18 -49.21 31.20
CA MET A 1 -46.06 -49.20 30.22
C MET A 1 -46.16 -47.91 29.43
N GLY A 2 -45.12 -47.07 29.53
CA GLY A 2 -45.19 -45.62 29.31
C GLY A 2 -45.24 -45.19 27.85
N LYS A 3 -46.05 -44.16 27.59
CA LYS A 3 -46.06 -43.40 26.33
C LYS A 3 -44.91 -42.39 26.37
N GLY A 4 -43.82 -42.67 25.63
CA GLY A 4 -42.69 -41.76 25.47
C GLY A 4 -43.12 -40.50 24.71
N HIS A 5 -43.08 -39.36 25.38
CA HIS A 5 -43.16 -38.04 24.75
C HIS A 5 -41.84 -37.75 24.05
N HIS A 6 -41.80 -37.89 22.73
CA HIS A 6 -40.74 -37.29 21.92
C HIS A 6 -41.10 -35.83 21.65
N GLY A 7 -40.62 -34.94 22.51
CA GLY A 7 -40.63 -33.51 22.26
C GLY A 7 -39.80 -33.18 21.00
N PRO A 8 -40.08 -32.06 20.32
CA PRO A 8 -39.52 -31.82 19.00
C PRO A 8 -38.04 -31.47 19.12
N THR A 9 -37.17 -32.43 18.79
CA THR A 9 -35.71 -32.33 18.76
C THR A 9 -35.22 -31.18 17.86
N TRP A 10 -36.05 -30.70 16.94
CA TRP A 10 -35.78 -29.57 16.05
C TRP A 10 -35.72 -28.21 16.77
N LEU A 11 -36.45 -28.03 17.89
CA LEU A 11 -36.42 -26.78 18.66
C LEU A 11 -35.11 -26.62 19.45
N VAL A 12 -34.58 -27.74 19.97
CA VAL A 12 -33.29 -27.76 20.70
C VAL A 12 -32.12 -27.54 19.73
N THR A 13 -32.19 -28.11 18.52
CA THR A 13 -31.18 -27.88 17.49
C THR A 13 -31.21 -26.46 16.94
N MET A 14 -32.39 -25.85 16.76
CA MET A 14 -32.50 -24.43 16.37
C MET A 14 -32.00 -23.48 17.45
N ALA A 15 -32.25 -23.77 18.73
CA ALA A 15 -31.72 -22.97 19.84
C ALA A 15 -30.19 -23.08 19.96
N MET A 16 -29.61 -24.28 19.79
CA MET A 16 -28.16 -24.47 19.75
C MET A 16 -27.51 -23.79 18.54
N ILE A 17 -28.17 -23.78 17.38
CA ILE A 17 -27.72 -23.04 16.19
C ILE A 17 -27.82 -21.51 16.43
N ALA A 18 -28.86 -21.03 17.12
CA ALA A 18 -28.99 -19.62 17.46
C ALA A 18 -27.96 -19.16 18.50
N GLU A 19 -27.63 -19.98 19.50
CA GLU A 19 -26.56 -19.69 20.47
C GLU A 19 -25.17 -19.74 19.82
N THR A 20 -24.90 -20.73 18.96
CA THR A 20 -23.63 -20.75 18.19
C THR A 20 -23.53 -19.61 17.17
N LEU A 21 -24.64 -19.16 16.58
CA LEU A 21 -24.66 -17.97 15.70
C LEU A 21 -24.50 -16.65 16.49
N LEU A 22 -24.96 -16.59 17.74
CA LEU A 22 -24.78 -15.41 18.59
C LEU A 22 -23.34 -15.31 19.11
N ASP A 23 -22.70 -16.45 19.42
CA ASP A 23 -21.27 -16.52 19.77
C ASP A 23 -20.35 -16.16 18.59
N ILE A 24 -20.76 -16.45 17.34
CA ILE A 24 -20.04 -16.03 16.12
C ILE A 24 -20.13 -14.51 15.87
N VAL A 25 -21.17 -13.83 16.38
CA VAL A 25 -21.39 -12.39 16.18
C VAL A 25 -20.66 -11.52 17.23
N THR A 26 -20.09 -12.13 18.28
CA THR A 26 -19.26 -11.42 19.26
C THR A 26 -17.86 -12.01 19.37
N VAL A 27 -17.14 -12.08 18.25
CA VAL A 27 -15.68 -11.95 18.32
C VAL A 27 -15.40 -10.48 18.67
N SER A 28 -15.47 -10.16 19.96
CA SER A 28 -14.75 -9.00 20.48
C SER A 28 -13.27 -9.30 20.29
N CYS A 29 -12.67 -8.70 19.25
CA CYS A 29 -11.23 -8.73 18.99
C CYS A 29 -10.54 -8.02 20.18
N SER A 30 -10.31 -8.76 21.27
CA SER A 30 -9.76 -8.22 22.52
C SER A 30 -8.24 -8.19 22.49
N GLY A 31 -7.65 -7.60 21.46
CA GLY A 31 -6.23 -7.33 21.53
C GLY A 31 -5.86 -5.93 21.05
N SER A 32 -4.68 -5.50 21.50
CA SER A 32 -3.70 -4.84 20.63
C SER A 32 -4.19 -3.77 19.66
N LYS A 33 -5.12 -2.87 20.03
CA LYS A 33 -5.55 -1.79 19.12
C LYS A 33 -4.31 -1.10 18.54
N VAL A 34 -4.10 -1.19 17.22
CA VAL A 34 -3.05 -0.44 16.51
C VAL A 34 -3.40 1.04 16.68
N PRO A 35 -2.64 1.82 17.47
CA PRO A 35 -3.04 3.18 17.82
C PRO A 35 -2.65 4.20 16.76
N ALA A 36 -1.69 3.86 15.89
CA ALA A 36 -1.23 4.70 14.81
C ALA A 36 -0.65 3.92 13.62
N ILE A 37 -0.74 4.50 12.43
CA ILE A 37 -0.03 4.07 11.21
C ILE A 37 1.14 5.02 10.94
N ILE A 38 2.37 4.51 10.90
CA ILE A 38 3.57 5.31 10.64
C ILE A 38 4.19 4.83 9.33
N VAL A 39 4.41 5.73 8.37
CA VAL A 39 4.76 5.35 6.99
C VAL A 39 6.12 5.93 6.58
N PHE A 40 6.97 5.09 6.01
CA PHE A 40 8.24 5.45 5.36
C PHE A 40 8.27 4.88 3.94
N GLY A 41 9.00 5.54 3.03
CA GLY A 41 9.24 4.98 1.71
C GLY A 41 9.04 5.94 0.54
N ASP A 42 8.67 5.40 -0.61
CA ASP A 42 8.63 6.12 -1.87
C ASP A 42 7.21 6.53 -2.33
N SER A 43 7.06 6.80 -3.63
CA SER A 43 5.82 7.25 -4.27
C SER A 43 4.65 6.30 -4.08
N SER A 44 4.92 5.00 -3.85
CA SER A 44 3.90 4.00 -3.59
C SER A 44 3.10 4.27 -2.30
N VAL A 45 3.69 5.04 -1.38
CA VAL A 45 3.11 5.33 -0.06
C VAL A 45 3.18 6.82 0.33
N ASP A 46 3.69 7.70 -0.55
CA ASP A 46 3.77 9.15 -0.33
C ASP A 46 2.38 9.80 -0.28
N SER A 47 2.09 10.47 0.84
CA SER A 47 0.85 11.19 1.08
C SER A 47 0.87 12.65 0.63
N GLY A 48 1.99 13.12 0.05
CA GLY A 48 2.17 14.46 -0.49
C GLY A 48 3.36 15.25 0.06
N ASN A 49 4.36 14.62 0.72
CA ASN A 49 5.51 15.34 1.28
C ASN A 49 6.29 16.10 0.19
N ASN A 50 6.38 15.55 -1.02
CA ASN A 50 7.09 16.16 -2.15
C ASN A 50 6.50 17.50 -2.61
N ASN A 51 5.27 17.84 -2.21
CA ASN A 51 4.68 19.16 -2.50
C ASN A 51 5.41 20.30 -1.78
N PHE A 52 6.11 19.99 -0.69
CA PHE A 52 6.70 20.97 0.22
C PHE A 52 8.22 21.08 0.10
N ILE A 53 8.83 20.40 -0.88
CA ILE A 53 10.26 20.45 -1.18
C ILE A 53 10.51 20.75 -2.67
N PRO A 54 11.61 21.40 -3.07
CA PRO A 54 11.85 21.80 -4.46
C PRO A 54 12.25 20.62 -5.37
N THR A 55 11.28 19.80 -5.78
CA THR A 55 11.45 18.65 -6.67
C THR A 55 10.43 18.65 -7.82
N MET A 56 10.76 17.94 -8.91
CA MET A 56 9.83 17.62 -9.99
C MET A 56 8.98 16.37 -9.72
N ALA A 57 9.38 15.52 -8.77
CA ALA A 57 8.66 14.30 -8.39
C ALA A 57 7.44 14.65 -7.54
N ARG A 58 6.42 15.29 -8.15
CA ARG A 58 5.17 15.68 -7.49
C ARG A 58 3.98 15.14 -8.28
N SER A 59 2.87 14.93 -7.58
CA SER A 59 1.58 14.52 -8.15
C SER A 59 0.43 15.42 -7.66
N ASN A 60 0.73 16.71 -7.45
CA ASN A 60 -0.23 17.74 -7.03
C ASN A 60 -0.92 18.44 -8.22
N PHE A 61 -1.20 17.71 -9.30
CA PHE A 61 -1.85 18.20 -10.49
C PHE A 61 -2.76 17.12 -11.12
N GLU A 62 -3.71 17.52 -11.94
CA GLU A 62 -4.59 16.58 -12.64
C GLU A 62 -3.81 15.63 -13.57
N PRO A 63 -4.18 14.33 -13.66
CA PRO A 63 -5.41 13.73 -13.17
C PRO A 63 -5.34 13.14 -11.75
N TYR A 64 -4.23 13.33 -11.02
CA TYR A 64 -4.10 12.80 -9.66
C TYR A 64 -5.17 13.35 -8.72
N GLY A 65 -5.56 12.57 -7.71
CA GLY A 65 -6.54 12.98 -6.71
C GLY A 65 -8.00 13.12 -7.18
N ARG A 66 -8.33 12.85 -8.45
CA ARG A 66 -9.71 12.89 -8.97
C ARG A 66 -10.73 12.10 -8.14
N ASP A 67 -10.31 10.95 -7.64
CA ASP A 67 -11.09 9.99 -6.84
C ASP A 67 -10.76 10.13 -5.32
N PHE A 68 -9.93 11.11 -4.92
CA PHE A 68 -9.65 11.45 -3.53
C PHE A 68 -10.75 12.37 -2.96
N PHE A 69 -10.76 12.57 -1.65
CA PHE A 69 -11.76 13.42 -0.98
C PHE A 69 -11.80 14.83 -1.62
N GLY A 70 -12.98 15.20 -2.14
CA GLY A 70 -13.19 16.47 -2.82
C GLY A 70 -12.55 16.59 -4.21
N GLY A 71 -11.97 15.52 -4.76
CA GLY A 71 -11.37 15.50 -6.09
C GLY A 71 -10.03 16.25 -6.19
N ASN A 72 -9.35 16.47 -5.06
CA ASN A 72 -8.14 17.31 -5.00
C ASN A 72 -6.84 16.51 -5.13
N PRO A 73 -5.87 16.96 -5.95
CA PRO A 73 -4.56 16.34 -6.06
C PRO A 73 -3.69 16.65 -4.83
N THR A 74 -3.59 15.71 -3.90
CA THR A 74 -2.87 15.89 -2.63
C THR A 74 -1.37 15.62 -2.72
N GLY A 75 -0.85 15.17 -3.88
CA GLY A 75 0.53 14.68 -4.00
C GLY A 75 0.67 13.17 -3.74
N ARG A 76 -0.44 12.45 -3.61
CA ARG A 76 -0.47 10.99 -3.76
C ARG A 76 -0.33 10.63 -5.23
N PHE A 77 0.56 9.68 -5.55
CA PHE A 77 0.77 9.15 -6.91
C PHE A 77 -0.35 8.16 -7.30
N SER A 78 -1.59 8.60 -7.16
CA SER A 78 -2.81 7.86 -7.40
C SER A 78 -3.94 8.82 -7.75
N ASN A 79 -4.99 8.31 -8.40
CA ASN A 79 -6.22 9.08 -8.56
C ASN A 79 -6.93 9.29 -7.22
N GLY A 80 -6.64 8.50 -6.19
CA GLY A 80 -7.33 8.56 -4.92
C GLY A 80 -6.44 8.19 -3.74
N ARG A 81 -7.03 7.50 -2.77
CA ARG A 81 -6.32 6.96 -1.61
C ARG A 81 -5.22 5.98 -2.03
N ILE A 82 -4.19 5.85 -1.20
CA ILE A 82 -3.06 4.91 -1.37
C ILE A 82 -3.10 3.82 -0.29
N SER A 83 -2.26 2.78 -0.38
CA SER A 83 -2.35 1.62 0.54
C SER A 83 -2.33 1.98 2.03
N PRO A 84 -1.52 2.96 2.53
CA PRO A 84 -1.56 3.34 3.94
C PRO A 84 -2.92 3.87 4.40
N ASP A 85 -3.65 4.57 3.53
CA ASP A 85 -4.95 5.16 3.84
C ASP A 85 -5.99 4.07 4.15
N TYR A 86 -6.05 3.04 3.30
CA TYR A 86 -6.97 1.93 3.50
C TYR A 86 -6.58 1.05 4.69
N ILE A 87 -5.27 0.86 4.92
CA ILE A 87 -4.78 0.12 6.09
C ILE A 87 -5.17 0.88 7.37
N SER A 88 -5.00 2.20 7.39
CA SER A 88 -5.44 3.05 8.49
C SER A 88 -6.94 2.91 8.77
N GLU A 89 -7.78 3.02 7.74
CA GLU A 89 -9.23 2.83 7.85
C GLU A 89 -9.59 1.43 8.38
N ALA A 90 -8.92 0.38 7.89
CA ALA A 90 -9.19 -1.00 8.31
C ALA A 90 -8.88 -1.25 9.81
N PHE A 91 -7.95 -0.49 10.40
CA PHE A 91 -7.67 -0.51 11.83
C PHE A 91 -8.58 0.44 12.65
N GLY A 92 -9.58 1.06 12.02
CA GLY A 92 -10.50 2.01 12.66
C GLY A 92 -9.86 3.37 12.96
N LEU A 93 -8.77 3.71 12.26
CA LEU A 93 -8.11 5.01 12.32
C LEU A 93 -8.64 5.91 11.18
N LYS A 94 -8.00 7.05 10.95
CA LYS A 94 -8.43 8.03 9.93
C LYS A 94 -8.39 7.42 8.53
N GLU A 95 -9.33 7.80 7.67
CA GLU A 95 -9.42 7.31 6.28
C GLU A 95 -8.27 7.78 5.36
N ALA A 96 -7.46 8.74 5.82
CA ALA A 96 -6.26 9.18 5.14
C ALA A 96 -5.13 9.45 6.14
N VAL A 97 -3.92 9.00 5.79
CA VAL A 97 -2.70 9.26 6.54
C VAL A 97 -2.11 10.59 6.04
N PRO A 98 -1.92 11.60 6.91
CA PRO A 98 -1.40 12.90 6.48
C PRO A 98 0.10 12.88 6.22
N ALA A 99 0.55 13.70 5.26
CA ALA A 99 1.97 13.98 5.01
C ALA A 99 2.54 14.84 6.14
N TYR A 100 3.72 14.48 6.65
CA TYR A 100 4.34 15.18 7.79
C TYR A 100 4.70 16.64 7.49
N LEU A 101 5.09 16.96 6.25
CA LEU A 101 5.47 18.31 5.84
C LEU A 101 4.29 19.22 5.49
N ASP A 102 3.06 18.70 5.46
CA ASP A 102 1.90 19.50 5.10
C ASP A 102 1.47 20.42 6.26
N PRO A 103 1.54 21.75 6.10
CA PRO A 103 1.22 22.71 7.16
C PRO A 103 -0.26 22.75 7.53
N ALA A 104 -1.14 22.06 6.78
CA ALA A 104 -2.54 21.90 7.14
C ALA A 104 -2.74 21.00 8.37
N PHE A 105 -1.75 20.19 8.73
CA PHE A 105 -1.81 19.24 9.84
C PHE A 105 -0.89 19.64 10.99
N ASN A 106 -1.24 19.17 12.20
CA ASN A 106 -0.44 19.38 13.40
C ASN A 106 -0.27 18.07 14.19
N ILE A 107 0.39 18.13 15.36
CA ILE A 107 0.69 16.92 16.15
C ILE A 107 -0.56 16.14 16.60
N SER A 108 -1.69 16.81 16.82
CA SER A 108 -2.94 16.12 17.13
C SER A 108 -3.44 15.30 15.94
N ASP A 109 -3.14 15.74 14.72
CA ASP A 109 -3.49 14.99 13.53
C ASP A 109 -2.61 13.76 13.35
N PHE A 110 -1.31 13.91 13.66
CA PHE A 110 -0.28 12.89 13.53
C PHE A 110 -0.31 11.85 14.66
N ALA A 111 -1.10 12.05 15.71
CA ALA A 111 -1.17 11.15 16.87
C ALA A 111 -1.70 9.75 16.51
N THR A 112 -2.52 9.65 15.46
CA THR A 112 -3.11 8.38 14.97
C THR A 112 -2.55 7.94 13.61
N GLY A 113 -1.68 8.73 13.00
CA GLY A 113 -1.01 8.32 11.78
C GLY A 113 -0.27 9.46 11.09
N VAL A 114 0.88 9.15 10.49
CA VAL A 114 1.77 10.12 9.85
C VAL A 114 2.59 9.45 8.76
N CYS A 115 2.80 10.16 7.65
CA CYS A 115 3.57 9.71 6.51
C CYS A 115 4.82 10.56 6.31
N PHE A 116 5.99 9.93 6.32
CA PHE A 116 7.30 10.54 6.04
C PHE A 116 7.82 10.23 4.64
N ALA A 117 7.16 9.33 3.91
CA ALA A 117 7.57 8.90 2.58
C ALA A 117 7.70 10.06 1.58
N SER A 118 8.59 9.86 0.61
CA SER A 118 8.92 10.83 -0.43
C SER A 118 9.06 10.13 -1.77
N ALA A 119 8.24 10.52 -2.74
CA ALA A 119 8.37 10.02 -4.11
C ALA A 119 9.78 10.20 -4.68
N GLY A 120 10.23 9.23 -5.48
CA GLY A 120 11.57 9.12 -6.05
C GLY A 120 12.67 8.61 -5.10
N THR A 121 12.39 8.39 -3.82
CA THR A 121 13.42 7.98 -2.86
C THR A 121 13.72 6.48 -2.93
N GLY A 122 14.86 6.09 -2.38
CA GLY A 122 15.38 4.72 -2.35
C GLY A 122 16.21 4.48 -1.08
N TYR A 123 16.65 3.24 -0.87
CA TYR A 123 17.58 2.92 0.20
C TYR A 123 18.93 3.63 0.00
N ASP A 124 19.42 3.69 -1.24
CA ASP A 124 20.66 4.40 -1.58
C ASP A 124 20.44 5.91 -1.61
N ASN A 125 21.23 6.65 -0.84
CA ASN A 125 21.16 8.10 -0.81
C ASN A 125 21.47 8.75 -2.18
N ALA A 126 22.15 8.05 -3.09
CA ALA A 126 22.30 8.52 -4.47
C ALA A 126 21.00 8.51 -5.26
N THR A 127 20.07 7.59 -4.97
CA THR A 127 18.76 7.51 -5.62
C THR A 127 17.97 8.80 -5.37
N ALA A 128 17.92 9.26 -4.12
CA ALA A 128 17.22 10.50 -3.78
C ALA A 128 17.81 11.76 -4.47
N LYS A 129 19.09 11.73 -4.86
CA LYS A 129 19.73 12.85 -5.57
C LYS A 129 19.32 12.95 -7.03
N VAL A 130 18.79 11.88 -7.64
CA VAL A 130 18.36 11.88 -9.05
C VAL A 130 17.28 12.94 -9.28
N ALA A 131 16.37 13.11 -8.32
CA ALA A 131 15.24 14.03 -8.40
C ALA A 131 15.21 15.09 -7.28
N ASP A 132 16.30 15.24 -6.51
CA ASP A 132 16.38 16.13 -5.34
C ASP A 132 15.20 15.94 -4.35
N VAL A 133 14.96 14.68 -3.97
CA VAL A 133 13.85 14.27 -3.08
C VAL A 133 14.34 14.01 -1.65
N ILE A 134 13.43 13.71 -0.73
CA ILE A 134 13.79 13.43 0.67
C ILE A 134 14.42 12.04 0.74
N PRO A 135 15.71 11.92 1.11
CA PRO A 135 16.34 10.61 1.26
C PRO A 135 15.83 9.90 2.52
N LEU A 136 15.89 8.56 2.55
CA LEU A 136 15.39 7.74 3.65
C LEU A 136 15.93 8.16 5.03
N TRP A 137 17.22 8.53 5.14
CA TRP A 137 17.78 9.01 6.41
C TRP A 137 17.08 10.29 6.91
N LYS A 138 16.62 11.14 5.99
CA LYS A 138 15.90 12.37 6.34
C LYS A 138 14.45 12.08 6.75
N GLU A 139 13.82 11.06 6.18
CA GLU A 139 12.55 10.54 6.70
C GLU A 139 12.68 10.09 8.16
N VAL A 140 13.78 9.41 8.51
CA VAL A 140 14.08 9.01 9.90
C VAL A 140 14.31 10.23 10.80
N GLU A 141 14.96 11.29 10.32
CA GLU A 141 15.09 12.54 11.08
C GLU A 141 13.74 13.22 11.33
N TYR A 142 12.84 13.23 10.35
CA TYR A 142 11.48 13.72 10.56
C TYR A 142 10.70 12.84 11.55
N TYR A 143 10.93 11.53 11.53
CA TYR A 143 10.36 10.64 12.52
C TYR A 143 10.87 10.94 13.94
N LYS A 144 12.18 11.17 14.13
CA LYS A 144 12.75 11.58 15.42
C LYS A 144 12.13 12.90 15.93
N GLU A 145 11.95 13.87 15.02
CA GLU A 145 11.26 15.12 15.34
C GLU A 145 9.80 14.89 15.76
N TYR A 146 9.07 14.06 15.00
CA TYR A 146 7.71 13.65 15.33
C TYR A 146 7.62 12.99 16.71
N GLN A 147 8.53 12.08 17.06
CA GLN A 147 8.54 11.44 18.38
C GLN A 147 8.66 12.48 19.51
N ASN A 148 9.50 13.50 19.34
CA ASN A 148 9.64 14.57 20.33
C ASN A 148 8.36 15.41 20.43
N LYS A 149 7.74 15.76 19.31
CA LYS A 149 6.45 16.46 19.29
C LYS A 149 5.34 15.63 19.95
N LEU A 150 5.31 14.32 19.69
CA LEU A 150 4.31 13.42 20.25
C LEU A 150 4.45 13.29 21.77
N ARG A 151 5.69 13.15 22.27
CA ARG A 151 5.98 13.16 23.71
C ARG A 151 5.58 14.47 24.37
N ALA A 152 5.87 15.60 23.74
CA ALA A 152 5.44 16.91 24.24
C ALA A 152 3.91 17.07 24.28
N TYR A 153 3.20 16.45 23.35
CA TYR A 153 1.74 16.55 23.23
C TYR A 153 0.98 15.59 24.17
N LEU A 154 1.42 14.34 24.31
CA LEU A 154 0.71 13.28 25.04
C LEU A 154 1.39 12.86 26.36
N GLY A 155 2.59 13.35 26.63
CA GLY A 155 3.47 12.84 27.68
C GLY A 155 4.25 11.59 27.23
N ASP A 156 5.37 11.32 27.91
CA ASP A 156 6.30 10.25 27.54
C ASP A 156 5.67 8.86 27.55
N GLU A 157 4.87 8.55 28.58
CA GLU A 157 4.27 7.24 28.76
C GLU A 157 3.34 6.87 27.60
N LYS A 158 2.41 7.77 27.26
CA LYS A 158 1.44 7.54 26.18
C LYS A 158 2.09 7.58 24.81
N ALA A 159 3.04 8.49 24.58
CA ALA A 159 3.76 8.55 23.32
C ALA A 159 4.58 7.26 23.08
N ASN A 160 5.29 6.76 24.09
CA ASN A 160 6.06 5.52 23.96
C ASN A 160 5.15 4.30 23.76
N GLU A 161 3.96 4.27 24.37
CA GLU A 161 2.94 3.24 24.08
C GLU A 161 2.53 3.29 22.61
N ILE A 162 2.18 4.46 22.08
CA ILE A 162 1.80 4.62 20.67
C ILE A 162 2.93 4.19 19.74
N LEU A 163 4.15 4.67 19.97
CA LEU A 163 5.30 4.35 19.11
C LEU A 163 5.61 2.84 19.12
N ARG A 164 5.48 2.17 20.27
CA ARG A 164 5.70 0.72 20.38
C ARG A 164 4.59 -0.08 19.71
N GLU A 165 3.33 0.35 19.88
CA GLU A 165 2.16 -0.37 19.41
C GLU A 165 1.69 0.04 18.00
N ALA A 166 2.28 1.07 17.39
CA ALA A 166 1.99 1.48 16.03
C ALA A 166 2.33 0.38 15.00
N LEU A 167 1.63 0.40 13.87
CA LEU A 167 1.99 -0.36 12.69
C LEU A 167 2.81 0.55 11.76
N TYR A 168 4.00 0.08 11.43
CA TYR A 168 4.92 0.76 10.53
C TYR A 168 4.78 0.16 9.15
N LEU A 169 4.57 1.00 8.14
CA LEU A 169 4.51 0.60 6.74
C LEU A 169 5.75 1.13 6.03
N VAL A 170 6.52 0.24 5.41
CA VAL A 170 7.73 0.58 4.68
C VAL A 170 7.60 0.05 3.26
N SER A 171 7.72 0.93 2.26
CA SER A 171 7.68 0.56 0.84
C SER A 171 8.70 1.39 0.06
N ILE A 172 9.82 0.77 -0.28
CA ILE A 172 10.97 1.44 -0.88
C ILE A 172 11.87 0.42 -1.58
N GLY A 173 12.61 0.86 -2.59
CA GLY A 173 13.62 0.05 -3.27
C GLY A 173 13.48 0.03 -4.78
N THR A 174 12.27 0.24 -5.32
CA THR A 174 12.03 0.21 -6.78
C THR A 174 12.88 1.25 -7.49
N ASN A 175 12.97 2.46 -6.94
CA ASN A 175 13.73 3.56 -7.52
C ASN A 175 15.25 3.31 -7.52
N ASP A 176 15.79 2.54 -6.56
CA ASP A 176 17.21 2.21 -6.54
C ASP A 176 17.59 1.44 -7.82
N PHE A 177 16.73 0.53 -8.28
CA PHE A 177 16.95 -0.20 -9.51
C PHE A 177 16.55 0.61 -10.74
N MET A 178 15.35 1.17 -10.75
CA MET A 178 14.78 1.77 -11.95
C MET A 178 15.39 3.13 -12.27
N GLU A 179 15.40 4.03 -11.28
CA GLU A 179 15.80 5.42 -11.45
C GLU A 179 17.29 5.62 -11.29
N ASN A 180 17.96 4.81 -10.46
CA ASN A 180 19.39 4.99 -10.19
C ASN A 180 20.25 3.98 -10.97
N TYR A 181 20.01 2.68 -10.81
CA TYR A 181 20.87 1.65 -11.40
C TYR A 181 20.66 1.48 -12.92
N PHE A 182 19.44 1.27 -13.40
CA PHE A 182 19.18 0.97 -14.81
C PHE A 182 19.12 2.22 -15.70
N MET A 183 18.56 3.32 -15.20
CA MET A 183 18.45 4.56 -15.97
C MET A 183 19.81 5.24 -16.18
N PHE A 184 20.62 5.38 -15.13
CA PHE A 184 21.92 6.08 -15.22
C PHE A 184 23.12 5.10 -15.22
N PRO A 185 24.29 5.51 -15.74
CA PRO A 185 25.46 4.63 -15.80
C PRO A 185 26.24 4.57 -14.48
N ASP A 186 26.18 5.60 -13.63
CA ASP A 186 27.09 5.77 -12.49
C ASP A 186 27.12 4.56 -11.56
N ARG A 187 25.95 4.09 -11.08
CA ARG A 187 25.88 2.90 -10.22
C ARG A 187 26.20 1.60 -10.94
N ARG A 188 25.88 1.48 -12.23
CA ARG A 188 26.26 0.31 -13.06
C ARG A 188 27.76 0.21 -13.32
N CYS A 189 28.47 1.33 -13.30
CA CYS A 189 29.93 1.37 -13.41
C CYS A 189 30.61 0.97 -12.10
N GLU A 190 29.94 1.15 -10.95
CA GLU A 190 30.48 0.83 -9.62
C GLU A 190 30.13 -0.58 -9.16
N PHE A 191 28.94 -1.07 -9.51
CA PHE A 191 28.40 -2.33 -9.01
C PHE A 191 27.84 -3.21 -10.14
N SER A 192 28.12 -4.51 -10.06
CA SER A 192 27.23 -5.51 -10.67
C SER A 192 25.86 -5.52 -9.97
N VAL A 193 24.85 -6.11 -10.59
CA VAL A 193 23.48 -6.15 -10.02
C VAL A 193 23.49 -6.83 -8.65
N GLU A 194 24.11 -8.01 -8.54
CA GLU A 194 24.21 -8.77 -7.29
C GLU A 194 24.91 -7.95 -6.17
N GLN A 195 26.00 -7.26 -6.51
CA GLN A 195 26.69 -6.40 -5.54
C GLN A 195 25.84 -5.20 -5.11
N TYR A 196 25.04 -4.64 -6.02
CA TYR A 196 24.15 -3.53 -5.71
C TYR A 196 23.00 -4.00 -4.81
N GLU A 197 22.40 -5.16 -5.09
CA GLU A 197 21.41 -5.78 -4.20
C GLU A 197 21.95 -5.98 -2.79
N ASP A 198 23.15 -6.55 -2.64
CA ASP A 198 23.77 -6.77 -1.32
C ASP A 198 24.03 -5.45 -0.59
N PHE A 199 24.45 -4.42 -1.33
CA PHE A 199 24.62 -3.07 -0.79
C PHE A 199 23.28 -2.50 -0.27
N LEU A 200 22.19 -2.61 -1.05
CA LEU A 200 20.86 -2.15 -0.65
C LEU A 200 20.32 -2.96 0.55
N ILE A 201 20.56 -4.27 0.63
CA ILE A 201 20.17 -5.10 1.78
C ILE A 201 20.89 -4.63 3.05
N GLY A 202 22.18 -4.25 2.96
CA GLY A 202 22.92 -3.65 4.07
C GLY A 202 22.30 -2.33 4.55
N LEU A 203 21.87 -1.47 3.61
CA LEU A 203 21.19 -0.21 3.92
C LEU A 203 19.81 -0.46 4.55
N ALA A 204 19.04 -1.40 4.02
CA ALA A 204 17.75 -1.81 4.58
C ALA A 204 17.90 -2.35 6.00
N GLU A 205 18.91 -3.18 6.26
CA GLU A 205 19.21 -3.70 7.61
C GLU A 205 19.50 -2.55 8.58
N ASN A 206 20.35 -1.59 8.19
CA ASN A 206 20.69 -0.44 9.03
C ASN A 206 19.46 0.41 9.36
N PHE A 207 18.61 0.71 8.37
CA PHE A 207 17.37 1.44 8.56
C PHE A 207 16.42 0.72 9.53
N LEU A 208 16.18 -0.58 9.33
CA LEU A 208 15.27 -1.37 10.17
C LEU A 208 15.76 -1.44 11.63
N ARG A 209 17.07 -1.58 11.83
CA ARG A 209 17.68 -1.53 13.18
C ARG A 209 17.56 -0.15 13.81
N GLU A 210 17.71 0.92 13.03
CA GLU A 210 17.56 2.28 13.53
C GLU A 210 16.13 2.55 14.02
N ILE A 211 15.11 2.25 13.22
CA ILE A 211 13.71 2.46 13.65
C ILE A 211 13.31 1.52 14.79
N TYR A 212 13.88 0.31 14.85
CA TYR A 212 13.74 -0.58 16.02
C TYR A 212 14.33 0.06 17.29
N GLY A 213 15.52 0.66 17.19
CA GLY A 213 16.16 1.41 18.28
C GLY A 213 15.34 2.62 18.73
N LEU A 214 14.59 3.21 17.80
CA LEU A 214 13.63 4.29 18.08
C LEU A 214 12.29 3.78 18.63
N GLY A 215 12.09 2.47 18.79
CA GLY A 215 10.90 1.90 19.44
C GLY A 215 9.92 1.18 18.52
N ALA A 216 10.17 1.13 17.21
CA ALA A 216 9.31 0.39 16.28
C ALA A 216 9.33 -1.12 16.59
N ARG A 217 8.16 -1.75 16.60
CA ARG A 217 8.04 -3.20 16.86
C ARG A 217 7.26 -3.97 15.79
N LYS A 218 6.23 -3.37 15.18
CA LYS A 218 5.37 -4.03 14.19
C LYS A 218 5.56 -3.37 12.83
N ILE A 219 6.24 -4.04 11.90
CA ILE A 219 6.59 -3.47 10.60
C ILE A 219 6.11 -4.39 9.48
N SER A 220 5.39 -3.81 8.52
CA SER A 220 5.13 -4.37 7.20
C SER A 220 6.13 -3.77 6.22
N LEU A 221 7.07 -4.60 5.76
CA LEU A 221 8.07 -4.24 4.78
C LEU A 221 7.63 -4.75 3.41
N THR A 222 7.52 -3.85 2.44
CA THR A 222 7.02 -4.18 1.10
C THR A 222 8.22 -4.48 0.19
N GLY A 223 8.30 -5.71 -0.30
CA GLY A 223 9.27 -6.07 -1.34
C GLY A 223 8.99 -5.41 -2.70
N LEU A 224 9.90 -5.61 -3.64
CA LEU A 224 9.79 -5.05 -4.98
C LEU A 224 8.60 -5.65 -5.75
N PRO A 225 7.83 -4.83 -6.49
CA PRO A 225 6.81 -5.33 -7.42
C PRO A 225 7.46 -6.03 -8.63
N PRO A 226 6.69 -6.64 -9.56
CA PRO A 226 7.23 -7.02 -10.87
C PRO A 226 7.59 -5.75 -11.65
N MET A 227 8.75 -5.18 -11.36
CA MET A 227 9.10 -3.82 -11.78
C MET A 227 9.31 -3.70 -13.29
N GLY A 228 9.64 -4.80 -13.98
CA GLY A 228 9.65 -4.87 -15.44
C GLY A 228 8.27 -4.74 -16.08
N CYS A 229 7.20 -4.93 -15.31
CA CYS A 229 5.82 -4.75 -15.75
C CYS A 229 5.23 -3.37 -15.42
N LEU A 230 6.02 -2.45 -14.87
CA LEU A 230 5.54 -1.11 -14.54
C LEU A 230 5.16 -0.34 -15.82
N PRO A 231 4.17 0.57 -15.75
CA PRO A 231 3.66 1.25 -16.94
C PRO A 231 4.73 1.97 -17.77
N LEU A 232 5.68 2.67 -17.12
CA LEU A 232 6.78 3.34 -17.83
C LEU A 232 7.61 2.34 -18.63
N GLU A 233 8.07 1.28 -17.97
CA GLU A 233 8.95 0.28 -18.55
C GLU A 233 8.31 -0.40 -19.74
N ARG A 234 7.04 -0.76 -19.62
CA ARG A 234 6.27 -1.31 -20.74
C ARG A 234 6.06 -0.30 -21.86
N ALA A 235 5.80 0.97 -21.54
CA ALA A 235 5.60 2.02 -22.55
C ALA A 235 6.87 2.25 -23.39
N ILE A 236 8.06 2.20 -22.78
CA ILE A 236 9.33 2.39 -23.48
C ILE A 236 9.88 1.10 -24.13
N ASN A 237 9.39 -0.09 -23.72
CA ASN A 237 9.76 -1.38 -24.28
C ASN A 237 9.10 -1.67 -25.64
N ILE A 238 9.25 -0.73 -26.59
CA ILE A 238 8.58 -0.73 -27.90
C ILE A 238 9.02 -1.93 -28.76
N LEU A 239 10.28 -2.33 -28.67
CA LEU A 239 10.84 -3.41 -29.49
C LEU A 239 10.31 -4.80 -29.10
N GLU A 240 9.90 -4.97 -27.85
CA GLU A 240 9.28 -6.21 -27.31
C GLU A 240 7.77 -6.04 -27.17
N TYR A 241 7.13 -5.25 -28.04
CA TYR A 241 5.67 -5.08 -28.09
C TYR A 241 5.01 -4.64 -26.77
N HIS A 242 5.70 -3.81 -25.97
CA HIS A 242 5.24 -3.35 -24.66
C HIS A 242 5.00 -4.47 -23.63
N ASP A 243 5.69 -5.60 -23.79
CA ASP A 243 5.72 -6.67 -22.79
C ASP A 243 6.56 -6.26 -21.58
N CYS A 244 6.46 -7.05 -20.51
CA CYS A 244 7.29 -6.87 -19.34
C CYS A 244 8.78 -7.11 -19.66
N ILE A 245 9.66 -6.33 -19.03
CA ILE A 245 11.10 -6.53 -19.12
C ILE A 245 11.50 -7.62 -18.12
N GLU A 246 11.62 -8.87 -18.58
CA GLU A 246 11.84 -10.01 -17.68
C GLU A 246 13.12 -9.91 -16.85
N ARG A 247 14.19 -9.34 -17.41
CA ARG A 247 15.42 -9.08 -16.64
C ARG A 247 15.17 -8.25 -15.38
N TYR A 248 14.26 -7.28 -15.42
CA TYR A 248 13.94 -6.47 -14.24
C TYR A 248 13.09 -7.25 -13.24
N ASN A 249 12.22 -8.14 -13.72
CA ASN A 249 11.44 -9.03 -12.87
C ASN A 249 12.32 -10.07 -12.16
N ASP A 250 13.36 -10.59 -12.82
CA ASP A 250 14.32 -11.52 -12.24
C ASP A 250 15.07 -10.86 -11.07
N VAL A 251 15.56 -9.63 -11.27
CA VAL A 251 16.22 -8.83 -10.22
C VAL A 251 15.28 -8.55 -9.05
N ALA A 252 14.01 -8.24 -9.32
CA ALA A 252 13.02 -8.04 -8.26
C ALA A 252 12.81 -9.31 -7.42
N LEU A 253 12.77 -10.48 -8.06
CA LEU A 253 12.64 -11.77 -7.36
C LEU A 253 13.89 -12.12 -6.54
N GLU A 254 15.08 -11.91 -7.10
CA GLU A 254 16.36 -12.14 -6.40
C GLU A 254 16.47 -11.25 -5.16
N PHE A 255 16.27 -9.94 -5.31
CA PHE A 255 16.29 -8.99 -4.21
C PHE A 255 15.24 -9.31 -3.14
N ASN A 256 14.01 -9.66 -3.53
CA ASN A 256 12.97 -10.07 -2.57
C ASN A 256 13.35 -11.34 -1.80
N GLY A 257 14.07 -12.27 -2.43
CA GLY A 257 14.64 -13.44 -1.75
C GLY A 257 15.65 -13.03 -0.66
N LYS A 258 16.53 -12.09 -0.95
CA LYS A 258 17.49 -11.52 0.03
C LYS A 258 16.76 -10.76 1.14
N LEU A 259 15.70 -10.01 0.81
CA LEU A 259 14.87 -9.28 1.76
C LEU A 259 14.15 -10.23 2.72
N GLY A 260 13.59 -11.34 2.23
CA GLY A 260 12.98 -12.39 3.07
C GLY A 260 13.97 -13.02 4.05
N TRP A 261 15.23 -13.20 3.65
CA TRP A 261 16.31 -13.62 4.55
C TRP A 261 16.60 -12.57 5.63
N LEU A 262 16.67 -11.29 5.26
CA LEU A 262 16.85 -10.20 6.20
C LEU A 262 15.70 -10.12 7.23
N VAL A 263 14.46 -10.28 6.77
CA VAL A 263 13.27 -10.36 7.65
C VAL A 263 13.42 -11.48 8.67
N THR A 264 13.77 -12.68 8.20
CA THR A 264 13.99 -13.85 9.07
C THR A 264 15.13 -13.62 10.06
N LYS A 265 16.23 -13.00 9.63
CA LYS A 265 17.39 -12.66 10.46
C LYS A 265 17.00 -11.69 11.57
N LEU A 266 16.37 -10.57 11.23
CA LEU A 266 16.04 -9.53 12.21
C LEU A 266 15.00 -9.97 13.23
N ASN A 267 13.99 -10.76 12.84
CA ASN A 267 13.03 -11.33 13.79
C ASN A 267 13.69 -12.28 14.81
N LYS A 268 14.79 -12.96 14.45
CA LYS A 268 15.55 -13.81 15.38
C LYS A 268 16.45 -13.00 16.30
N GLU A 269 17.06 -11.93 15.79
CA GLU A 269 18.06 -11.15 16.52
C GLU A 269 17.46 -10.04 17.41
N LEU A 270 16.27 -9.52 17.07
CA LEU A 270 15.66 -8.37 17.73
C LEU A 270 14.44 -8.80 18.57
N PRO A 271 14.53 -8.81 19.92
CA PRO A 271 13.45 -9.25 20.78
C PRO A 271 12.16 -8.44 20.61
N GLY A 272 11.04 -9.13 20.40
CA GLY A 272 9.72 -8.52 20.24
C GLY A 272 9.53 -7.77 18.92
N PHE A 273 10.47 -7.88 17.99
CA PHE A 273 10.31 -7.38 16.63
C PHE A 273 9.37 -8.30 15.84
N GLN A 274 8.40 -7.71 15.17
CA GLN A 274 7.44 -8.36 14.28
C GLN A 274 7.58 -7.69 12.92
N LEU A 275 8.56 -8.15 12.15
CA LEU A 275 8.80 -7.70 10.79
C LEU A 275 8.20 -8.73 9.82
N VAL A 276 7.34 -8.26 8.91
CA VAL A 276 6.66 -9.11 7.92
C VAL A 276 6.91 -8.55 6.52
N ASP A 277 7.18 -9.44 5.56
CA ASP A 277 7.23 -9.10 4.14
C ASP A 277 5.80 -9.07 3.54
N ALA A 278 5.39 -7.91 3.06
CA ALA A 278 4.20 -7.74 2.25
C ALA A 278 4.58 -8.05 0.79
N ASN A 279 4.40 -9.32 0.37
CA ASN A 279 4.69 -9.85 -0.97
C ASN A 279 3.96 -9.10 -2.09
N ALA A 280 4.40 -7.88 -2.41
CA ALA A 280 3.83 -7.02 -3.43
C ALA A 280 4.01 -7.63 -4.82
N TYR A 281 5.13 -8.33 -5.05
CA TYR A 281 5.41 -9.00 -6.32
C TYR A 281 4.27 -9.94 -6.72
N GLY A 282 3.94 -10.89 -5.84
CA GLY A 282 2.91 -11.90 -6.12
C GLY A 282 1.51 -11.30 -6.26
N ILE A 283 1.20 -10.27 -5.46
CA ILE A 283 -0.08 -9.56 -5.53
C ILE A 283 -0.22 -8.86 -6.89
N ILE A 284 0.74 -8.02 -7.26
CA ILE A 284 0.68 -7.24 -8.50
C ILE A 284 0.73 -8.14 -9.72
N LEU A 285 1.58 -9.19 -9.71
CA LEU A 285 1.63 -10.15 -10.80
C LEU A 285 0.30 -10.88 -11.00
N GLN A 286 -0.42 -11.20 -9.92
CA GLN A 286 -1.75 -11.78 -10.03
C GLN A 286 -2.75 -10.82 -10.68
N ILE A 287 -2.71 -9.53 -10.34
CA ILE A 287 -3.57 -8.51 -10.95
C ILE A 287 -3.28 -8.38 -12.46
N ILE A 288 -2.01 -8.45 -12.83
CA ILE A 288 -1.56 -8.41 -14.23
C ILE A 288 -2.06 -9.65 -14.99
N LYS A 289 -1.87 -10.86 -14.42
CA LYS A 289 -2.18 -12.13 -15.09
C LYS A 289 -3.67 -12.51 -15.04
N GLN A 290 -4.43 -12.03 -14.05
CA GLN A 290 -5.82 -12.39 -13.81
C GLN A 290 -6.71 -11.17 -13.54
N PRO A 291 -6.74 -10.17 -14.44
CA PRO A 291 -7.44 -8.90 -14.18
C PRO A 291 -8.96 -9.07 -14.00
N SER A 292 -9.55 -10.10 -14.61
CA SER A 292 -10.98 -10.42 -14.47
C SER A 292 -11.39 -10.80 -13.04
N HIS A 293 -10.48 -11.34 -12.23
CA HIS A 293 -10.74 -11.66 -10.81
C HIS A 293 -10.90 -10.41 -9.94
N PHE A 294 -10.52 -9.25 -10.46
CA PHE A 294 -10.49 -8.01 -9.71
C PHE A 294 -11.44 -6.95 -10.26
N ASP A 295 -12.36 -7.31 -11.15
CA ASP A 295 -13.19 -6.39 -11.95
C ASP A 295 -12.35 -5.28 -12.64
N ALA A 296 -11.05 -5.53 -12.84
CA ALA A 296 -10.14 -4.68 -13.59
C ALA A 296 -10.37 -4.92 -15.07
N ARG A 297 -11.49 -4.42 -15.60
CA ARG A 297 -11.78 -4.53 -17.02
C ARG A 297 -10.87 -3.57 -17.76
N THR A 298 -9.91 -4.14 -18.51
CA THR A 298 -8.95 -3.48 -19.40
C THR A 298 -7.71 -2.89 -18.70
N TRP A 299 -6.63 -3.67 -18.62
CA TRP A 299 -5.28 -3.10 -18.67
C TRP A 299 -5.11 -2.55 -20.09
N TYR A 300 -5.32 -1.25 -20.28
CA TYR A 300 -4.95 -0.65 -21.56
C TYR A 300 -3.43 -0.72 -21.67
N PRO A 301 -2.86 -1.22 -22.79
CA PRO A 301 -1.53 -0.76 -23.16
C PRO A 301 -1.60 0.77 -23.18
N PHE A 302 -0.65 1.44 -22.53
CA PHE A 302 -0.56 2.90 -22.54
C PHE A 302 -0.27 3.34 -23.98
N VAL A 303 -1.31 3.44 -24.80
CA VAL A 303 -1.25 4.10 -26.10
C VAL A 303 -1.50 5.56 -25.81
N LEU A 304 -0.46 6.38 -25.93
CA LEU A 304 -0.59 7.83 -25.96
C LEU A 304 -1.79 8.17 -26.86
N PRO A 305 -2.80 8.94 -26.40
CA PRO A 305 -3.87 9.34 -27.28
C PRO A 305 -3.29 10.32 -28.31
N VAL A 306 -2.89 9.81 -29.47
CA VAL A 306 -2.70 10.64 -30.66
C VAL A 306 -4.10 10.96 -31.17
N GLY A 307 -4.75 11.91 -30.52
CA GLY A 307 -6.03 12.45 -30.98
C GLY A 307 -5.88 13.05 -32.38
N PRO A 308 -6.91 12.95 -33.24
CA PRO A 308 -6.79 13.43 -34.61
C PRO A 308 -6.98 14.94 -34.61
N ARG A 309 -5.93 15.74 -34.89
CA ARG A 309 -6.11 17.10 -35.47
C ARG A 309 -4.85 17.68 -36.11
N ARG A 310 -4.97 17.76 -37.44
CA ARG A 310 -4.45 18.72 -38.43
C ARG A 310 -2.92 18.87 -38.61
N PRO A 311 -2.44 18.80 -39.86
CA PRO A 311 -1.04 19.00 -40.17
C PRO A 311 -0.69 20.49 -40.04
N ASN A 312 0.58 20.75 -39.70
CA ASN A 312 1.25 22.05 -39.66
C ASN A 312 1.34 22.71 -38.28
N ALA A 313 2.15 22.12 -37.41
CA ALA A 313 3.06 22.87 -36.54
C ALA A 313 4.17 21.92 -36.07
N LEU A 314 5.41 22.15 -36.52
CA LEU A 314 6.58 21.64 -35.81
C LEU A 314 6.65 22.38 -34.47
N SER A 315 5.99 21.84 -33.45
CA SER A 315 6.33 22.12 -32.06
C SER A 315 6.98 20.86 -31.50
N LEU A 316 8.25 20.94 -31.13
CA LEU A 316 8.85 19.99 -30.21
C LEU A 316 7.96 19.98 -28.95
N ILE A 317 7.13 18.95 -28.81
CA ILE A 317 6.30 18.75 -27.64
C ILE A 317 7.25 18.37 -26.52
N GLY A 318 7.53 19.34 -25.64
CA GLY A 318 8.21 19.10 -24.37
C GLY A 318 7.34 18.17 -23.53
N VAL A 319 7.68 16.88 -23.54
CA VAL A 319 7.14 15.89 -22.61
C VAL A 319 7.69 16.27 -21.23
N ARG A 320 6.83 16.78 -20.35
CA ARG A 320 7.10 16.76 -18.90
C ARG A 320 7.03 15.30 -18.47
N VAL A 321 8.16 14.61 -18.56
CA VAL A 321 8.34 13.27 -17.98
C VAL A 321 8.25 13.46 -16.47
N SER A 322 7.13 13.03 -15.88
CA SER A 322 7.10 12.77 -14.43
C SER A 322 7.98 11.55 -14.22
N LEU A 323 9.11 11.72 -13.52
CA LEU A 323 10.07 10.64 -13.24
C LEU A 323 9.35 9.43 -12.62
N ASP A 324 8.38 9.66 -11.74
CA ASP A 324 7.70 8.58 -11.00
C ASP A 324 6.49 7.94 -11.73
N LEU A 325 6.69 7.44 -12.95
CA LEU A 325 5.70 6.58 -13.65
C LEU A 325 5.77 5.10 -13.18
N HIS A 326 6.52 4.83 -12.11
CA HIS A 326 6.68 3.51 -11.47
C HIS A 326 5.53 3.15 -10.52
N SER A 327 4.58 4.06 -10.29
CA SER A 327 3.35 3.75 -9.55
C SER A 327 2.36 2.99 -10.45
N VAL A 328 1.83 1.86 -9.98
CA VAL A 328 0.76 1.12 -10.68
C VAL A 328 -0.54 1.94 -10.62
N VAL A 329 -0.77 2.79 -11.62
CA VAL A 329 -2.06 3.49 -11.77
C VAL A 329 -3.04 2.56 -12.49
N ILE A 330 -3.88 1.87 -11.72
CA ILE A 330 -5.01 1.10 -12.28
C ILE A 330 -6.09 2.09 -12.70
N PHE A 331 -6.58 2.02 -13.95
CA PHE A 331 -7.70 2.83 -14.43
C PHE A 331 -8.93 1.93 -14.65
N PRO A 332 -9.89 1.84 -13.70
CA PRO A 332 -11.20 1.30 -14.02
C PRO A 332 -11.99 2.32 -14.85
N LYS A 333 -12.52 1.88 -15.99
CA LYS A 333 -13.57 2.62 -16.70
C LYS A 333 -14.86 2.36 -15.90
N LEU A 334 -15.47 3.41 -15.36
CA LEU A 334 -16.63 3.49 -14.44
C LEU A 334 -16.28 3.66 -12.95
N ASP A 335 -16.45 4.90 -12.46
CA ASP A 335 -16.81 5.35 -11.10
C ASP A 335 -16.41 4.47 -9.90
N ARG A 336 -15.17 3.94 -9.83
CA ARG A 336 -14.68 3.18 -8.67
C ARG A 336 -13.18 3.38 -8.42
N PRO A 337 -12.71 3.41 -7.15
CA PRO A 337 -11.31 3.69 -6.85
C PRO A 337 -10.38 2.50 -7.18
N SER A 338 -9.26 2.81 -7.81
CA SER A 338 -8.21 1.90 -8.29
C SER A 338 -7.36 1.23 -7.19
N SER A 339 -7.43 1.72 -5.97
CA SER A 339 -6.55 1.34 -4.85
C SER A 339 -7.17 0.34 -3.87
N PHE A 340 -8.40 -0.12 -4.14
CA PHE A 340 -9.12 -1.13 -3.35
C PHE A 340 -8.38 -2.48 -3.22
N LEU A 341 -7.46 -2.78 -4.14
CA LEU A 341 -6.95 -4.14 -4.34
C LEU A 341 -5.72 -4.53 -3.51
N CYS A 342 -4.89 -3.56 -3.11
CA CYS A 342 -3.65 -3.85 -2.36
C CYS A 342 -3.96 -4.45 -0.96
N VAL A 343 -5.14 -4.11 -0.43
CA VAL A 343 -5.64 -4.58 0.87
C VAL A 343 -6.12 -6.03 0.83
N PHE A 344 -6.62 -6.52 -0.31
CA PHE A 344 -7.33 -7.82 -0.36
C PHE A 344 -6.44 -9.05 -0.09
N ARG A 345 -5.10 -8.95 -0.12
CA ARG A 345 -4.21 -10.11 0.05
C ARG A 345 -3.13 -9.99 1.13
N VAL A 346 -2.82 -8.80 1.65
CA VAL A 346 -2.29 -8.67 3.03
C VAL A 346 -3.18 -9.46 3.99
N LEU A 347 -4.46 -9.56 3.63
CA LEU A 347 -5.50 -10.20 4.39
C LEU A 347 -5.83 -11.67 4.02
N ARG A 348 -5.12 -12.32 3.09
CA ARG A 348 -5.36 -13.75 2.78
C ARG A 348 -4.16 -14.64 3.05
N TRP A 349 -3.07 -14.07 3.55
CA TRP A 349 -1.76 -14.73 3.65
C TRP A 349 -1.51 -15.41 5.01
N GLN A 350 -2.54 -16.05 5.59
CA GLN A 350 -2.37 -16.87 6.80
C GLN A 350 -2.94 -18.29 6.72
N GLU A 351 -3.64 -18.69 5.65
CA GLU A 351 -4.10 -20.09 5.53
C GLU A 351 -3.02 -21.06 5.01
N GLY A 352 -1.86 -20.56 4.57
CA GLY A 352 -0.85 -21.36 3.85
C GLY A 352 0.31 -21.90 4.67
N ASP A 353 1.00 -21.07 5.47
CA ASP A 353 2.32 -21.43 6.02
C ASP A 353 2.57 -20.96 7.48
N ALA A 354 1.51 -20.62 8.23
CA ALA A 354 1.61 -20.17 9.62
C ALA A 354 1.28 -21.29 10.63
N VAL A 355 1.97 -22.42 10.55
CA VAL A 355 2.00 -23.40 11.64
C VAL A 355 3.39 -23.33 12.26
N GLU A 356 3.59 -22.33 13.14
CA GLU A 356 4.68 -22.15 14.12
C GLU A 356 5.23 -20.70 14.14
N GLN A 357 4.44 -19.75 14.67
CA GLN A 357 4.96 -18.66 15.52
C GLN A 357 3.80 -17.79 16.02
N GLY A 358 3.86 -17.44 17.31
CA GLY A 358 2.77 -16.86 18.07
C GLY A 358 2.30 -15.47 17.61
N ASP A 359 0.99 -15.29 17.74
CA ASP A 359 0.23 -14.04 17.85
C ASP A 359 0.14 -13.10 16.63
N LEU A 360 -0.25 -13.67 15.48
CA LEU A 360 -0.69 -12.94 14.27
C LEU A 360 -2.17 -12.45 14.33
N ARG A 361 -2.77 -12.33 15.52
CA ARG A 361 -4.18 -11.92 15.70
C ARG A 361 -4.49 -10.51 15.16
N TRP A 362 -3.48 -9.63 15.07
CA TRP A 362 -3.58 -8.29 14.46
C TRP A 362 -3.84 -8.32 12.95
N VAL A 363 -3.27 -9.32 12.27
CA VAL A 363 -3.47 -9.51 10.84
C VAL A 363 -4.89 -10.03 10.63
N SER A 364 -5.31 -11.07 11.36
CA SER A 364 -6.66 -11.65 11.30
C SER A 364 -7.81 -10.65 11.51
N CYS A 365 -7.63 -9.63 12.36
CA CYS A 365 -8.66 -8.63 12.64
C CYS A 365 -8.90 -7.67 11.45
N ALA A 366 -7.85 -7.36 10.69
CA ALA A 366 -7.98 -6.61 9.44
C ALA A 366 -8.63 -7.47 8.34
N ILE A 367 -8.45 -8.81 8.39
CA ILE A 367 -9.02 -9.77 7.42
C ILE A 367 -10.54 -9.77 7.48
N GLU A 368 -11.09 -9.97 8.67
CA GLU A 368 -12.54 -10.12 8.84
C GLU A 368 -13.30 -8.79 8.69
N THR A 369 -12.70 -7.67 9.10
CA THR A 369 -13.33 -6.34 9.02
C THR A 369 -13.48 -5.87 7.56
N VAL A 370 -12.50 -6.15 6.70
CA VAL A 370 -12.59 -5.88 5.25
C VAL A 370 -13.50 -6.90 4.56
N HIS A 371 -13.54 -8.16 5.02
CA HIS A 371 -14.45 -9.17 4.49
C HIS A 371 -15.93 -8.88 4.81
N LEU A 372 -16.24 -8.30 5.98
CA LEU A 372 -17.61 -7.88 6.35
C LEU A 372 -18.04 -6.57 5.66
N HIS A 373 -17.15 -5.58 5.50
CA HIS A 373 -17.50 -4.35 4.78
C HIS A 373 -17.72 -4.59 3.28
N ALA A 374 -16.99 -5.54 2.67
CA ALA A 374 -17.22 -5.94 1.27
C ALA A 374 -18.52 -6.75 1.08
N LYS A 375 -19.03 -7.41 2.13
CA LYS A 375 -20.33 -8.11 2.10
C LYS A 375 -21.52 -7.22 2.47
N MET A 376 -21.34 -6.15 3.24
CA MET A 376 -22.43 -5.28 3.73
C MET A 376 -22.80 -4.09 2.83
N GLN A 377 -22.26 -3.96 1.62
CA GLN A 377 -22.80 -3.04 0.59
C GLN A 377 -23.57 -3.74 -0.56
N ILE A 378 -24.15 -4.90 -0.29
CA ILE A 378 -25.23 -5.47 -1.10
C ILE A 378 -26.50 -5.48 -0.26
N SER A 379 -27.15 -4.32 -0.12
CA SER A 379 -28.62 -4.17 0.02
C SER A 379 -28.96 -2.74 0.46
N MET A 380 -28.76 -1.77 -0.43
CA MET A 380 -29.65 -0.61 -0.54
C MET A 380 -29.60 -0.16 -1.99
N TYR A 381 -30.45 -0.76 -2.83
CA TYR A 381 -31.05 -0.18 -4.05
C TYR A 381 -31.84 -1.28 -4.79
N PHE A 382 -32.67 -2.05 -4.05
CA PHE A 382 -33.85 -2.68 -4.64
C PHE A 382 -35.07 -1.84 -4.28
N GLY A 383 -35.18 -0.68 -4.91
CA GLY A 383 -36.48 -0.05 -5.12
C GLY A 383 -37.07 -0.69 -6.38
N MET A 384 -37.89 -1.73 -6.22
CA MET A 384 -38.81 -2.12 -7.30
C MET A 384 -39.71 -0.93 -7.64
N PRO A 385 -39.99 -0.71 -8.93
CA PRO A 385 -41.34 -0.34 -9.32
C PRO A 385 -41.94 -1.50 -10.11
N SER A 386 -43.03 -2.03 -9.56
CA SER A 386 -44.04 -2.79 -10.26
C SER A 386 -44.32 -2.21 -11.66
N THR A 387 -44.27 -3.06 -12.69
CA THR A 387 -44.98 -2.82 -13.95
C THR A 387 -46.49 -2.79 -13.67
N PRO A 388 -47.30 -2.06 -14.47
CA PRO A 388 -47.79 -2.66 -15.70
C PRO A 388 -47.81 -1.73 -16.91
N HIS A 389 -47.71 -2.36 -18.08
CA HIS A 389 -48.16 -1.84 -19.36
C HIS A 389 -49.53 -1.16 -19.26
N GLN A 390 -49.63 0.06 -19.78
CA GLN A 390 -50.84 0.49 -20.48
C GLN A 390 -50.46 1.23 -21.76
N LYS A 391 -50.83 0.61 -22.89
CA LYS A 391 -51.07 1.28 -24.16
C LYS A 391 -52.18 2.32 -23.95
N GLN A 392 -51.98 3.53 -24.48
CA GLN A 392 -52.91 4.31 -25.30
C GLN A 392 -52.61 5.81 -25.14
N VAL A 393 -52.16 6.45 -26.21
CA VAL A 393 -52.76 7.73 -26.64
C VAL A 393 -52.88 7.70 -28.18
N LYS A 394 -54.12 7.98 -28.58
CA LYS A 394 -54.71 8.37 -29.87
C LYS A 394 -53.79 8.64 -31.06
#